data_AF-A0A969AJ57-F1
#
_entry.id   AF-A0A969AJ57-F1
#
_cell.length_a   1.000
_cell.length_b   1.000
_cell.length_c   1.000
_cell.angle_alpha   90.00
_cell.angle_beta   90.00
_cell.angle_gamma   90.00
#
_symmetry.space_group_name_H-M   'P 1'
#
loop_
_entity.id
_entity.type
_entity.pdbx_description
1 polymer ?
#
loop_
_entity_poly.entity_id
_entity_poly.type
_entity_poly.pdbx_seq_one_letter_code
_entity_poly.pdbx_strand_id
1 'polypeptide(L)'
;MRAHRIVSVAQTLPGGETMQGIDDYTCAGCHQGSNRTVMQYWGIRLDQNQDLRNRVQYPANPVTWTNTSKDTRLFDPVVRNDTFNGRNANQYILYEDYDGDGRDDTPPDVHYDAGMGCIDCHGSADLHGQEGAISSRMEHGVTIQCEDCHGKTTSYAPTTPGTTYGGVSADLALDSAGNPLRHVAREADGNYYLTSRLDGRRHYIPQTRDTIFDSGARNPFTDEAVYSAKASYAMGRDDGLASTGIGPRQAGQETPTGFSHGDDMNCASCHAAWTNTCMGCHLVGEYNTGNNFSNITGERIVFRERNADFTYQSPVYFQLGVNPRNKIAQVSSNTKVFFQWRDRRGEFSEVFAFTDRNGGGNNTDRNPYPSLGHNALMAHSIRGKVSPTKEGPRYCVACHLTSSGLESYGDLYRDFKDDMENDRYEELDFQTLTTHIGQNPGNQRNSPLWVHMVAGLGSGLFLFDKDGCPQNPIDFDVNRKGCNGNAPADNFDPLTKVAFNLDRIVDKEGNPTGSSNHALMKPGEGKDLREHAGTANMAGPLGRAPHPPPHRSRHGHRPPHLDRRRRQRPGRGAGTGHRRRVGAPSTARPAGRRSFFMTTLWGETCAPAPMSAP
;
A
#
# COMPACT_ATOMS: atom_id res chain seq x y z
N MET A 1 22.78 16.75 -22.92
CA MET A 1 21.30 16.85 -22.87
C MET A 1 20.95 17.97 -21.89
N ARG A 2 19.76 18.59 -21.96
CA ARG A 2 19.24 19.37 -20.82
C ARG A 2 18.72 18.36 -19.80
N ALA A 3 19.30 18.29 -18.61
CA ALA A 3 18.78 17.44 -17.55
C ALA A 3 17.51 18.11 -16.97
N HIS A 4 16.35 17.48 -17.12
CA HIS A 4 15.10 17.95 -16.52
C HIS A 4 15.11 17.63 -15.02
N ARG A 5 15.73 18.50 -14.22
CA ARG A 5 15.82 18.35 -12.76
C ARG A 5 14.94 19.39 -12.06
N ILE A 6 14.11 18.96 -11.11
CA ILE A 6 13.40 19.86 -10.21
C ILE A 6 14.40 20.32 -9.14
N VAL A 7 14.92 21.53 -9.33
CA VAL A 7 15.83 22.21 -8.39
C VAL A 7 15.08 23.32 -7.62
N SER A 8 13.77 23.15 -7.41
CA SER A 8 13.00 24.07 -6.59
C SER A 8 13.34 23.88 -5.12
N VAL A 9 13.81 24.95 -4.50
CA VAL A 9 14.34 25.06 -3.13
C VAL A 9 14.12 26.49 -2.66
N ALA A 10 13.60 26.64 -1.45
CA ALA A 10 13.53 27.92 -0.75
C ALA A 10 14.89 28.63 -0.70
N GLN A 11 14.93 29.91 -1.06
CA GLN A 11 16.18 30.67 -1.10
C GLN A 11 15.94 32.19 -0.99
N THR A 12 16.89 32.88 -0.36
CA THR A 12 16.97 34.34 -0.43
C THR A 12 17.79 34.74 -1.65
N LEU A 13 17.20 35.51 -2.56
CA LEU A 13 17.85 36.07 -3.73
C LEU A 13 18.86 37.17 -3.33
N PRO A 14 19.82 37.54 -4.21
CA PRO A 14 20.79 38.60 -3.93
C PRO A 14 20.19 39.97 -3.59
N GLY A 15 18.92 40.22 -3.94
CA GLY A 15 18.17 41.43 -3.56
C GLY A 15 17.51 41.39 -2.18
N GLY A 16 17.62 40.28 -1.44
CA GLY A 16 16.96 40.07 -0.14
C GLY A 16 15.55 39.45 -0.22
N GLU A 17 14.99 39.33 -1.42
CA GLU A 17 13.70 38.67 -1.68
C GLU A 17 13.77 37.16 -1.38
N THR A 18 12.78 36.61 -0.69
CA THR A 18 12.68 35.17 -0.41
C THR A 18 11.76 34.47 -1.41
N MET A 19 12.28 33.52 -2.18
CA MET A 19 11.45 32.56 -2.92
C MET A 19 11.20 31.32 -2.06
N GLN A 20 9.98 30.81 -2.08
CA GLN A 20 9.62 29.50 -1.54
C GLN A 20 9.99 28.37 -2.53
N GLY A 21 10.00 27.12 -2.05
CA GLY A 21 9.98 25.96 -2.92
C GLY A 21 8.63 25.73 -3.62
N ILE A 22 8.55 24.67 -4.42
CA ILE A 22 7.28 24.17 -4.95
C ILE A 22 6.47 23.54 -3.81
N ASP A 23 5.22 23.95 -3.68
CA ASP A 23 4.36 23.59 -2.57
C ASP A 23 3.50 22.33 -2.84
N ASP A 24 2.89 21.82 -1.77
CA ASP A 24 1.96 20.71 -1.85
C ASP A 24 0.71 21.05 -2.66
N TYR A 25 0.30 22.32 -2.76
CA TYR A 25 -0.84 22.75 -3.58
C TYR A 25 -0.58 22.50 -5.08
N THR A 26 0.62 22.83 -5.55
CA THR A 26 1.09 22.54 -6.90
C THR A 26 1.12 21.03 -7.15
N CYS A 27 1.53 20.24 -6.15
CA CYS A 27 1.47 18.78 -6.22
C CYS A 27 0.02 18.25 -6.24
N ALA A 28 -0.89 18.83 -5.46
CA ALA A 28 -2.26 18.35 -5.27
C ALA A 28 -3.08 18.36 -6.57
N GLY A 29 -2.87 19.34 -7.45
CA GLY A 29 -3.56 19.41 -8.74
C GLY A 29 -3.38 18.14 -9.60
N CYS A 30 -2.15 17.62 -9.66
CA CYS A 30 -1.82 16.41 -10.43
C CYS A 30 -1.98 15.12 -9.62
N HIS A 31 -1.54 15.10 -8.35
CA HIS A 31 -1.49 13.89 -7.52
C HIS A 31 -2.80 13.57 -6.77
N GLN A 32 -3.91 14.23 -7.13
CA GLN A 32 -5.25 13.88 -6.63
C GLN A 32 -5.87 12.68 -7.36
N GLY A 33 -5.68 12.56 -8.68
CA GLY A 33 -6.17 11.40 -9.46
C GLY A 33 -5.36 10.14 -9.17
N SER A 34 -4.04 10.27 -9.11
CA SER A 34 -3.12 9.20 -8.72
C SER A 34 -3.17 8.95 -7.21
N ASN A 35 -4.06 8.04 -6.79
CA ASN A 35 -4.15 7.52 -5.42
C ASN A 35 -4.49 8.54 -4.31
N ARG A 36 -4.90 9.77 -4.67
CA ARG A 36 -5.28 10.85 -3.75
C ARG A 36 -4.16 11.21 -2.76
N THR A 37 -2.91 11.00 -3.19
CA THR A 37 -1.70 10.95 -2.37
C THR A 37 -1.59 12.15 -1.43
N VAL A 38 -1.49 13.38 -1.94
CA VAL A 38 -1.29 14.61 -1.13
C VAL A 38 -2.34 14.78 -0.03
N MET A 39 -3.60 14.44 -0.27
CA MET A 39 -4.66 14.54 0.74
C MET A 39 -4.43 13.56 1.90
N GLN A 40 -3.85 12.38 1.66
CA GLN A 40 -3.45 11.46 2.74
C GLN A 40 -2.25 11.98 3.56
N TYR A 41 -1.38 12.84 3.00
CA TYR A 41 -0.32 13.55 3.76
C TYR A 41 -0.93 14.61 4.68
N TRP A 42 -1.91 15.34 4.16
CA TRP A 42 -2.59 16.47 4.81
C TRP A 42 -3.63 16.11 5.88
N GLY A 43 -3.90 14.82 6.10
CA GLY A 43 -4.95 14.36 7.00
C GLY A 43 -6.35 14.61 6.45
N ILE A 44 -6.55 14.36 5.16
CA ILE A 44 -7.84 14.52 4.49
C ILE A 44 -8.22 13.20 3.80
N ARG A 45 -9.23 12.49 4.31
CA ARG A 45 -9.83 11.38 3.56
C ARG A 45 -10.73 11.95 2.47
N LEU A 46 -10.58 11.51 1.23
CA LEU A 46 -11.65 11.66 0.24
C LEU A 46 -12.76 10.66 0.57
N ASP A 47 -14.00 11.11 0.75
CA ASP A 47 -15.22 10.31 0.69
C ASP A 47 -15.88 10.59 -0.66
N GLN A 48 -15.66 9.73 -1.66
CA GLN A 48 -16.08 10.02 -3.04
C GLN A 48 -17.61 10.09 -3.18
N ASN A 49 -18.34 9.37 -2.34
CA ASN A 49 -19.78 9.17 -2.42
C ASN A 49 -20.57 10.11 -1.49
N GLN A 50 -19.89 10.72 -0.51
CA GLN A 50 -20.51 11.35 0.66
C GLN A 50 -21.20 10.30 1.56
N ASP A 51 -20.63 9.10 1.65
CA ASP A 51 -21.11 7.98 2.44
C ASP A 51 -21.31 8.38 3.92
N LEU A 52 -20.41 9.18 4.52
CA LEU A 52 -20.58 9.71 5.88
C LEU A 52 -21.78 10.65 6.01
N ARG A 53 -21.90 11.60 5.07
CA ARG A 53 -22.96 12.61 5.07
C ARG A 53 -24.34 11.98 4.90
N ASN A 54 -24.41 10.93 4.09
CA ASN A 54 -25.62 10.18 3.81
C ASN A 54 -25.87 9.07 4.85
N ARG A 55 -24.92 8.84 5.78
CA ARG A 55 -24.90 7.81 6.84
C ARG A 55 -24.84 6.36 6.35
N VAL A 56 -24.29 6.14 5.15
CA VAL A 56 -24.16 4.83 4.49
C VAL A 56 -22.70 4.34 4.42
N GLN A 57 -21.82 4.89 5.27
CA GLN A 57 -20.44 4.43 5.44
C GLN A 57 -20.41 3.01 5.99
N TYR A 58 -19.59 2.16 5.37
CA TYR A 58 -19.56 0.72 5.58
C TYR A 58 -18.20 0.25 6.15
N PRO A 59 -18.16 -0.80 7.02
CA PRO A 59 -19.32 -1.48 7.62
C PRO A 59 -20.01 -0.64 8.71
N ALA A 60 -19.31 0.32 9.31
CA ALA A 60 -19.84 1.25 10.29
C ALA A 60 -19.55 2.70 9.89
N ASN A 61 -20.44 3.63 10.27
CA ASN A 61 -20.10 5.05 10.34
C ASN A 61 -19.20 5.31 11.57
N PRO A 62 -18.29 6.30 11.52
CA PRO A 62 -17.59 6.79 12.69
C PRO A 62 -18.55 7.44 13.70
N VAL A 63 -18.17 7.43 14.97
CA VAL A 63 -18.92 8.03 16.09
C VAL A 63 -19.00 9.55 15.92
N THR A 64 -17.90 10.19 15.54
CA THR A 64 -17.88 11.60 15.12
C THR A 64 -17.00 11.82 13.89
N TRP A 65 -17.28 12.87 13.13
CA TRP A 65 -16.49 13.26 11.96
C TRP A 65 -16.70 14.74 11.62
N THR A 66 -15.84 15.31 10.77
CA THR A 66 -16.01 16.68 10.26
C THR A 66 -15.50 16.80 8.83
N ASN A 67 -16.27 17.47 7.97
CA ASN A 67 -15.90 17.73 6.58
C ASN A 67 -15.02 18.98 6.42
N THR A 68 -14.49 19.17 5.22
CA THR A 68 -13.62 20.31 4.84
C THR A 68 -14.36 21.62 4.56
N SER A 69 -15.63 21.77 4.95
CA SER A 69 -16.41 23.01 4.69
C SER A 69 -15.88 24.27 5.39
N LYS A 70 -14.89 24.11 6.28
CA LYS A 70 -14.16 25.17 6.98
C LYS A 70 -12.66 25.19 6.63
N ASP A 71 -12.23 24.39 5.66
CA ASP A 71 -10.84 24.21 5.27
C ASP A 71 -10.56 24.90 3.92
N THR A 72 -9.72 25.93 3.96
CA THR A 72 -9.38 26.74 2.78
C THR A 72 -8.29 26.13 1.90
N ARG A 73 -7.71 24.97 2.26
CA ARG A 73 -6.65 24.31 1.47
C ARG A 73 -7.13 23.77 0.13
N LEU A 74 -8.43 23.45 0.02
CA LEU A 74 -9.07 22.92 -1.20
C LEU A 74 -10.07 23.90 -1.83
N PHE A 75 -10.67 24.77 -1.01
CA PHE A 75 -11.78 25.65 -1.38
C PHE A 75 -11.43 27.10 -1.05
N ASP A 76 -10.66 27.75 -1.93
CA ASP A 76 -10.29 29.15 -1.76
C ASP A 76 -11.53 30.06 -1.90
N PRO A 77 -11.94 30.78 -0.83
CA PRO A 77 -13.12 31.65 -0.86
C PRO A 77 -12.92 32.92 -1.69
N VAL A 78 -11.67 33.33 -1.99
CA VAL A 78 -11.37 34.55 -2.75
C VAL A 78 -11.75 34.38 -4.21
N VAL A 79 -11.32 33.29 -4.83
CA VAL A 79 -11.74 32.90 -6.19
C VAL A 79 -13.12 32.23 -6.22
N ARG A 80 -13.78 32.08 -5.06
CA ARG A 80 -15.08 31.41 -4.88
C ARG A 80 -15.10 29.97 -5.38
N ASN A 81 -14.01 29.23 -5.18
CA ASN A 81 -13.91 27.85 -5.66
C ASN A 81 -14.66 26.89 -4.72
N ASP A 82 -15.82 26.40 -5.16
CA ASP A 82 -16.65 25.45 -4.40
C ASP A 82 -16.33 23.96 -4.69
N THR A 83 -15.47 23.68 -5.68
CA THR A 83 -15.07 22.32 -6.06
C THR A 83 -13.57 22.17 -6.33
N PHE A 84 -12.96 21.12 -5.76
CA PHE A 84 -11.58 20.72 -6.07
C PHE A 84 -11.63 19.45 -6.92
N ASN A 85 -11.08 19.49 -8.15
CA ASN A 85 -11.18 18.43 -9.15
C ASN A 85 -12.60 17.81 -9.25
N GLY A 86 -13.62 18.67 -9.40
CA GLY A 86 -15.03 18.27 -9.58
C GLY A 86 -15.73 17.72 -8.33
N ARG A 87 -15.17 17.94 -7.14
CA ARG A 87 -15.69 17.44 -5.85
C ARG A 87 -15.84 18.59 -4.85
N ASN A 88 -16.95 18.63 -4.12
CA ASN A 88 -17.21 19.68 -3.13
C ASN A 88 -16.76 19.28 -1.71
N ALA A 89 -16.82 20.21 -0.76
CA ALA A 89 -16.36 20.03 0.62
C ALA A 89 -17.03 18.89 1.42
N ASN A 90 -18.17 18.35 0.96
CA ASN A 90 -18.78 17.15 1.58
C ASN A 90 -18.08 15.83 1.19
N GLN A 91 -17.23 15.86 0.16
CA GLN A 91 -16.49 14.70 -0.35
C GLN A 91 -15.06 14.61 0.18
N TYR A 92 -14.67 15.53 1.06
CA TYR A 92 -13.35 15.56 1.71
C TYR A 92 -13.56 15.74 3.21
N ILE A 93 -13.05 14.81 3.98
CA ILE A 93 -13.23 14.66 5.42
C ILE A 93 -11.90 14.97 6.10
N LEU A 94 -11.95 15.78 7.15
CA LEU A 94 -10.80 16.40 7.83
C LEU A 94 -10.51 15.77 9.20
N TYR A 95 -11.45 14.99 9.72
CA TYR A 95 -11.41 14.36 11.03
C TYR A 95 -12.46 13.25 11.08
N GLU A 96 -12.08 12.06 11.55
CA GLU A 96 -12.96 10.90 11.75
C GLU A 96 -12.54 10.16 13.02
N ASP A 97 -13.51 9.76 13.84
CA ASP A 97 -13.33 9.03 15.11
C ASP A 97 -14.27 7.82 15.12
N TYR A 98 -13.73 6.62 14.89
CA TYR A 98 -14.49 5.40 14.65
C TYR A 98 -14.82 4.59 15.92
N ASP A 99 -14.08 4.74 17.02
CA ASP A 99 -14.35 4.05 18.28
C ASP A 99 -14.82 4.96 19.43
N GLY A 100 -14.75 6.28 19.26
CA GLY A 100 -15.24 7.30 20.19
C GLY A 100 -14.22 7.75 21.23
N ASP A 101 -12.92 7.46 21.04
CA ASP A 101 -11.87 7.79 22.01
C ASP A 101 -11.35 9.25 21.92
N GLY A 102 -11.81 10.01 20.93
CA GLY A 102 -11.48 11.42 20.74
C GLY A 102 -10.22 11.68 19.92
N ARG A 103 -9.59 10.64 19.36
CA ARG A 103 -8.56 10.80 18.32
C ARG A 103 -9.17 10.92 16.92
N ASP A 104 -8.37 11.50 16.03
CA ASP A 104 -8.51 11.36 14.59
C ASP A 104 -7.88 10.04 14.14
N ASP A 105 -8.66 9.20 13.45
CA ASP A 105 -8.21 7.97 12.77
C ASP A 105 -7.65 8.21 11.37
N THR A 106 -7.92 9.39 10.80
CA THR A 106 -7.42 9.82 9.48
C THR A 106 -6.35 10.94 9.51
N PRO A 107 -5.44 11.00 10.50
CA PRO A 107 -4.63 12.18 10.75
C PRO A 107 -3.54 12.41 9.71
N PRO A 108 -3.02 13.66 9.63
CA PRO A 108 -1.88 13.99 8.79
C PRO A 108 -0.61 13.24 9.17
N ASP A 109 0.30 13.17 8.21
CA ASP A 109 1.65 12.66 8.37
C ASP A 109 2.42 13.47 9.44
N VAL A 110 3.32 12.82 10.20
CA VAL A 110 4.15 13.50 11.20
C VAL A 110 5.08 14.55 10.61
N HIS A 111 5.46 14.40 9.34
CA HIS A 111 6.27 15.38 8.62
C HIS A 111 5.42 16.60 8.21
N TYR A 112 4.16 16.40 7.82
CA TYR A 112 3.21 17.51 7.58
C TYR A 112 2.86 18.25 8.88
N ASP A 113 2.65 17.52 9.99
CA ASP A 113 2.50 18.11 11.34
C ASP A 113 3.77 18.87 11.78
N ALA A 114 4.94 18.50 11.27
CA ALA A 114 6.20 19.24 11.44
C ALA A 114 6.37 20.38 10.41
N GLY A 115 5.43 20.58 9.48
CA GLY A 115 5.41 21.61 8.45
C GLY A 115 6.31 21.34 7.24
N MET A 116 6.69 20.10 6.98
CA MET A 116 7.44 19.71 5.77
C MET A 116 6.50 19.57 4.57
N GLY A 117 7.02 19.75 3.36
CA GLY A 117 6.30 19.49 2.11
C GLY A 117 6.70 18.16 1.45
N CYS A 118 5.95 17.75 0.43
CA CYS A 118 6.23 16.54 -0.37
C CYS A 118 7.67 16.50 -0.91
N ILE A 119 8.24 17.67 -1.27
CA ILE A 119 9.62 17.81 -1.75
C ILE A 119 10.69 17.63 -0.66
N ASP A 120 10.35 17.68 0.62
CA ASP A 120 11.34 17.41 1.66
C ASP A 120 11.71 15.92 1.72
N CYS A 121 10.77 15.06 1.33
CA CYS A 121 11.02 13.66 1.03
C CYS A 121 11.47 13.47 -0.43
N HIS A 122 10.66 13.90 -1.41
CA HIS A 122 10.79 13.43 -2.79
C HIS A 122 11.82 14.17 -3.64
N GLY A 123 12.91 13.46 -3.95
CA GLY A 123 14.00 13.94 -4.79
C GLY A 123 13.58 14.17 -6.25
N SER A 124 14.40 14.89 -7.02
CA SER A 124 14.12 15.08 -8.46
C SER A 124 14.08 13.76 -9.25
N ALA A 125 14.71 12.70 -8.74
CA ALA A 125 14.70 11.39 -9.37
C ALA A 125 13.41 10.60 -9.07
N ASP A 126 12.77 10.82 -7.92
CA ASP A 126 11.43 10.28 -7.64
C ASP A 126 10.38 10.90 -8.59
N LEU A 127 10.49 12.23 -8.78
CA LEU A 127 9.48 13.04 -9.47
C LEU A 127 9.55 12.94 -11.01
N HIS A 128 10.75 12.80 -11.58
CA HIS A 128 10.97 12.70 -13.04
C HIS A 128 11.52 11.34 -13.50
N GLY A 129 11.76 10.41 -12.58
CA GLY A 129 12.45 9.15 -12.85
C GLY A 129 13.98 9.29 -12.87
N GLN A 130 14.66 8.14 -12.81
CA GLN A 130 16.12 8.05 -12.92
C GLN A 130 16.57 8.30 -14.37
N GLU A 131 17.65 9.06 -14.58
CA GLU A 131 18.06 9.52 -15.91
C GLU A 131 18.32 8.35 -16.89
N GLY A 132 17.48 8.25 -17.93
CA GLY A 132 17.58 7.23 -18.98
C GLY A 132 16.88 5.90 -18.69
N ALA A 133 16.26 5.73 -17.52
CA ALA A 133 15.51 4.53 -17.16
C ALA A 133 14.00 4.69 -17.39
N ILE A 134 13.37 3.72 -18.06
CA ILE A 134 11.90 3.63 -18.12
C ILE A 134 11.42 2.68 -17.02
N SER A 135 10.98 3.24 -15.90
CA SER A 135 10.35 2.48 -14.82
C SER A 135 8.98 1.95 -15.24
N SER A 136 8.71 0.66 -15.00
CA SER A 136 7.42 0.04 -15.38
C SER A 136 6.25 0.49 -14.49
N ARG A 137 6.54 1.08 -13.32
CA ARG A 137 5.62 1.48 -12.25
C ARG A 137 6.19 2.70 -11.52
N MET A 138 5.35 3.57 -10.97
CA MET A 138 5.79 4.80 -10.28
C MET A 138 6.68 4.49 -9.07
N GLU A 139 6.30 3.49 -8.28
CA GLU A 139 7.06 2.94 -7.15
C GLU A 139 8.47 2.44 -7.50
N HIS A 140 8.76 2.12 -8.77
CA HIS A 140 10.11 1.77 -9.26
C HIS A 140 10.95 3.00 -9.62
N GLY A 141 10.34 4.19 -9.70
CA GLY A 141 11.05 5.48 -9.82
C GLY A 141 11.39 6.09 -8.46
N VAL A 142 10.53 5.89 -7.46
CA VAL A 142 10.73 6.39 -6.09
C VAL A 142 11.89 5.64 -5.42
N THR A 143 12.98 6.35 -5.11
CA THR A 143 14.19 5.83 -4.48
C THR A 143 14.41 6.29 -3.04
N ILE A 144 13.68 7.28 -2.54
CA ILE A 144 13.70 7.62 -1.10
C ILE A 144 13.01 6.55 -0.22
N GLN A 145 13.58 6.27 0.94
CA GLN A 145 13.05 5.38 1.99
C GLN A 145 13.19 6.00 3.39
N CYS A 146 12.51 5.43 4.40
CA CYS A 146 12.58 5.94 5.78
C CYS A 146 14.01 5.83 6.34
N GLU A 147 14.66 4.71 6.03
CA GLU A 147 16.03 4.38 6.44
C GLU A 147 17.10 5.31 5.84
N ASP A 148 16.79 6.04 4.77
CA ASP A 148 17.70 6.94 4.06
C ASP A 148 17.95 8.25 4.84
N CYS A 149 16.97 8.68 5.65
CA CYS A 149 17.07 9.85 6.54
C CYS A 149 17.24 9.45 8.01
N HIS A 150 16.49 8.45 8.50
CA HIS A 150 16.50 8.05 9.92
C HIS A 150 17.48 6.91 10.24
N GLY A 151 18.05 6.25 9.22
CA GLY A 151 18.84 5.04 9.45
C GLY A 151 18.00 3.84 9.90
N LYS A 152 18.71 2.75 10.20
CA LYS A 152 18.17 1.46 10.64
C LYS A 152 18.27 1.30 12.16
N THR A 153 17.72 0.21 12.67
CA THR A 153 17.91 -0.20 14.08
C THR A 153 19.39 -0.40 14.44
N THR A 154 20.23 -0.80 13.48
CA THR A 154 21.65 -1.13 13.68
C THR A 154 22.63 -0.06 13.19
N SER A 155 22.24 0.83 12.27
CA SER A 155 23.13 1.82 11.64
C SER A 155 22.44 3.17 11.44
N TYR A 156 23.20 4.27 11.53
CA TYR A 156 22.72 5.59 11.11
C TYR A 156 22.42 5.65 9.60
N ALA A 157 21.80 6.73 9.14
CA ALA A 157 21.56 7.00 7.73
C ALA A 157 22.89 7.08 6.94
N PRO A 158 22.94 6.53 5.71
CA PRO A 158 24.15 6.56 4.87
C PRO A 158 24.44 7.98 4.38
N THR A 159 25.71 8.39 4.37
CA THR A 159 26.14 9.71 3.90
C THR A 159 27.27 9.67 2.88
N THR A 160 27.46 10.76 2.13
CA THR A 160 28.62 11.01 1.28
C THR A 160 29.06 12.47 1.36
N PRO A 161 30.37 12.79 1.28
CA PRO A 161 30.84 14.16 1.19
C PRO A 161 30.30 14.85 -0.07
N GLY A 162 29.67 16.01 0.10
CA GLY A 162 29.08 16.77 -0.99
C GLY A 162 28.89 18.24 -0.65
N THR A 163 27.95 18.89 -1.35
CA THR A 163 27.68 20.32 -1.19
C THR A 163 26.17 20.56 -1.14
N THR A 164 25.69 21.22 -0.08
CA THR A 164 24.27 21.55 0.09
C THR A 164 23.75 22.49 -1.00
N TYR A 165 22.44 22.72 -1.08
CA TYR A 165 21.89 23.74 -1.98
C TYR A 165 22.45 25.15 -1.73
N GLY A 166 22.74 25.49 -0.46
CA GLY A 166 23.38 26.75 -0.06
C GLY A 166 24.89 26.84 -0.30
N GLY A 167 25.51 25.88 -1.01
CA GLY A 167 26.93 25.91 -1.36
C GLY A 167 27.90 25.48 -0.24
N VAL A 168 27.39 24.97 0.89
CA VAL A 168 28.20 24.54 2.04
C VAL A 168 28.63 23.08 1.87
N SER A 169 29.90 22.77 2.13
CA SER A 169 30.41 21.39 2.16
C SER A 169 29.89 20.64 3.39
N ALA A 170 29.32 19.44 3.21
CA ALA A 170 28.77 18.63 4.29
C ALA A 170 28.72 17.13 3.92
N ASP A 171 28.53 16.26 4.92
CA ASP A 171 28.19 14.85 4.72
C ASP A 171 26.70 14.75 4.37
N LEU A 172 26.36 14.70 3.08
CA LEU A 172 24.97 14.63 2.62
C LEU A 172 24.40 13.22 2.80
N ALA A 173 23.15 13.09 3.23
CA ALA A 173 22.46 11.79 3.23
C ALA A 173 22.24 11.26 1.81
N LEU A 174 22.10 9.94 1.67
CA LEU A 174 21.89 9.25 0.38
C LEU A 174 20.51 8.61 0.34
N ASP A 175 19.81 8.73 -0.79
CA ASP A 175 18.66 7.87 -1.09
C ASP A 175 19.11 6.41 -1.33
N SER A 176 18.17 5.46 -1.36
CA SER A 176 18.48 4.04 -1.53
C SER A 176 19.03 3.64 -2.92
N ALA A 177 19.18 4.59 -3.85
CA ALA A 177 19.92 4.43 -5.11
C ALA A 177 21.28 5.13 -5.11
N GLY A 178 21.66 5.81 -4.02
CA GLY A 178 22.93 6.51 -3.85
C GLY A 178 22.93 7.97 -4.30
N ASN A 179 21.77 8.58 -4.52
CA ASN A 179 21.67 10.00 -4.89
C ASN A 179 21.83 10.91 -3.65
N PRO A 180 22.73 11.92 -3.67
CA PRO A 180 22.89 12.82 -2.53
C PRO A 180 21.69 13.76 -2.33
N LEU A 181 21.08 13.69 -1.15
CA LEU A 181 20.03 14.57 -0.68
C LEU A 181 20.65 15.90 -0.25
N ARG A 182 20.86 16.83 -1.20
CA ARG A 182 21.54 18.13 -0.97
C ARG A 182 20.85 19.08 0.02
N HIS A 183 19.71 18.70 0.57
CA HIS A 183 18.98 19.39 1.64
C HIS A 183 19.02 18.65 2.99
N VAL A 184 19.59 17.44 3.03
CA VAL A 184 19.77 16.62 4.24
C VAL A 184 21.25 16.40 4.48
N ALA A 185 21.75 16.92 5.61
CA ALA A 185 23.16 16.87 5.95
C ALA A 185 23.36 16.30 7.36
N ARG A 186 24.40 15.48 7.52
CA ARG A 186 25.06 15.28 8.79
C ARG A 186 26.07 16.40 9.01
N GLU A 187 25.99 17.07 10.15
CA GLU A 187 26.82 18.23 10.47
C GLU A 187 27.95 17.88 11.45
N ALA A 188 28.79 18.88 11.79
CA ALA A 188 30.01 18.69 12.58
C ALA A 188 29.76 18.32 14.07
N ASP A 189 28.53 18.53 14.56
CA ASP A 189 28.05 18.03 15.86
C ASP A 189 27.71 16.52 15.82
N GLY A 190 27.71 15.92 14.62
CA GLY A 190 27.37 14.53 14.36
C GLY A 190 25.88 14.27 14.12
N ASN A 191 25.01 15.26 14.31
CA ASN A 191 23.56 15.16 14.13
C ASN A 191 23.17 15.26 12.65
N TYR A 192 21.98 14.76 12.33
CA TYR A 192 21.37 14.84 11.01
C TYR A 192 20.31 15.94 10.99
N TYR A 193 20.36 16.80 9.97
CA TYR A 193 19.44 17.91 9.79
C TYR A 193 18.89 17.94 8.36
N LEU A 194 17.59 18.21 8.24
CA LEU A 194 16.93 18.55 6.99
C LEU A 194 16.70 20.06 6.97
N THR A 195 17.17 20.75 5.93
CA THR A 195 16.75 22.11 5.62
C THR A 195 15.62 22.01 4.61
N SER A 196 14.40 22.40 4.97
CA SER A 196 13.24 22.23 4.10
C SER A 196 13.45 22.96 2.78
N ARG A 197 13.15 22.27 1.69
CA ARG A 197 13.11 22.84 0.34
C ARG A 197 11.86 23.67 0.13
N LEU A 198 10.82 23.52 0.97
CA LEU A 198 9.58 24.30 0.93
C LEU A 198 9.78 25.71 1.49
N ASP A 199 10.18 25.82 2.76
CA ASP A 199 10.22 27.09 3.52
C ASP A 199 11.63 27.52 3.98
N GLY A 200 12.65 26.66 3.84
CA GLY A 200 14.02 26.91 4.29
C GLY A 200 14.29 26.61 5.76
N ARG A 201 13.28 26.12 6.50
CA ARG A 201 13.38 25.84 7.95
C ARG A 201 14.22 24.60 8.24
N ARG A 202 14.92 24.58 9.37
CA ARG A 202 15.81 23.48 9.77
C ARG A 202 15.11 22.53 10.73
N HIS A 203 15.14 21.24 10.41
CA HIS A 203 14.55 20.13 11.17
C HIS A 203 15.68 19.22 11.65
N TYR A 204 15.60 18.74 12.89
CA TYR A 204 16.45 17.65 13.38
C TYR A 204 15.85 16.31 12.97
N ILE A 205 16.67 15.40 12.46
CA ILE A 205 16.24 14.06 12.05
C ILE A 205 16.69 13.04 13.12
N PRO A 206 15.81 12.66 14.08
CA PRO A 206 16.16 11.65 15.07
C PRO A 206 16.47 10.34 14.35
N GLN A 207 17.62 9.74 14.68
CA GLN A 207 18.01 8.46 14.10
C GLN A 207 17.27 7.32 14.81
N THR A 208 16.82 6.33 14.02
CA THR A 208 16.13 5.12 14.50
C THR A 208 16.90 4.45 15.63
N ARG A 209 18.22 4.29 15.44
CA ARG A 209 19.16 3.72 16.41
C ARG A 209 19.13 4.45 17.76
N ASP A 210 19.27 5.77 17.79
CA ASP A 210 19.26 6.57 19.02
C ASP A 210 17.89 6.61 19.71
N THR A 211 16.81 6.36 18.95
CA THR A 211 15.45 6.33 19.48
C THR A 211 15.16 5.03 20.26
N ILE A 212 15.83 3.92 19.89
CA ILE A 212 15.60 2.57 20.44
C ILE A 212 16.76 2.01 21.26
N PHE A 213 17.92 2.67 21.22
CA PHE A 213 19.08 2.36 22.03
C PHE A 213 19.54 3.62 22.75
N ASP A 214 19.69 3.56 24.07
CA ASP A 214 20.20 4.68 24.85
C ASP A 214 21.70 4.91 24.57
N SER A 215 21.96 5.79 23.60
CA SER A 215 23.27 6.29 23.22
C SER A 215 23.66 7.55 23.99
N GLY A 216 22.80 8.05 24.89
CA GLY A 216 22.92 9.38 25.47
C GLY A 216 22.61 10.54 24.50
N ALA A 217 22.14 10.26 23.28
CA ALA A 217 21.78 11.29 22.30
C ALA A 217 20.61 12.16 22.78
N ARG A 218 20.71 13.47 22.55
CA ARG A 218 19.70 14.47 22.92
C ARG A 218 19.35 15.34 21.71
N ASN A 219 18.09 15.75 21.63
CA ASN A 219 17.57 16.60 20.56
C ASN A 219 18.27 17.97 20.61
N PRO A 220 19.00 18.40 19.56
CA PRO A 220 19.75 19.66 19.56
C PRO A 220 18.88 20.93 19.62
N PHE A 221 17.55 20.81 19.49
CA PHE A 221 16.62 21.95 19.59
C PHE A 221 15.85 22.01 20.91
N THR A 222 15.64 20.88 21.60
CA THR A 222 14.83 20.83 22.84
C THR A 222 15.60 20.33 24.07
N ASP A 223 16.82 19.82 23.90
CA ASP A 223 17.63 19.12 24.90
C ASP A 223 16.94 17.84 25.46
N GLU A 224 15.81 17.40 24.90
CA GLU A 224 15.14 16.16 25.30
C GLU A 224 15.96 14.93 24.88
N ALA A 225 15.93 13.85 25.67
CA ALA A 225 16.56 12.59 25.26
C ALA A 225 15.88 12.02 24.01
N VAL A 226 16.66 11.55 23.03
CA VAL A 226 16.13 10.91 21.81
C VAL A 226 15.61 9.51 22.12
N TYR A 227 16.24 8.82 23.09
CA TYR A 227 15.88 7.48 23.50
C TYR A 227 14.47 7.39 24.10
N SER A 228 13.72 6.38 23.65
CA SER A 228 12.40 6.03 24.17
C SER A 228 12.33 4.55 24.49
N ALA A 229 12.23 4.21 25.78
CA ALA A 229 12.02 2.84 26.23
C ALA A 229 10.76 2.19 25.61
N LYS A 230 9.72 2.99 25.30
CA LYS A 230 8.53 2.53 24.58
C LYS A 230 8.84 2.17 23.12
N ALA A 231 9.66 2.96 22.42
CA ALA A 231 10.08 2.66 21.06
C ALA A 231 11.00 1.43 21.00
N SER A 232 11.92 1.32 21.96
CA SER A 232 12.77 0.14 22.15
C SER A 232 11.96 -1.16 22.36
N TYR A 233 10.96 -1.10 23.23
CA TYR A 233 10.02 -2.20 23.45
C TYR A 233 9.21 -2.54 22.19
N ALA A 234 8.67 -1.53 21.50
CA ALA A 234 7.85 -1.73 20.29
C ALA A 234 8.65 -2.31 19.11
N MET A 235 9.93 -1.94 18.96
CA MET A 235 10.87 -2.59 18.02
C MET A 235 11.40 -3.94 18.53
N GLY A 236 10.76 -4.51 19.55
CA GLY A 236 11.01 -5.86 20.03
C GLY A 236 12.40 -6.08 20.62
N ARG A 237 12.97 -5.08 21.30
CA ARG A 237 14.23 -5.27 22.02
C ARG A 237 14.04 -6.12 23.26
N ASP A 238 14.66 -7.30 23.29
CA ASP A 238 14.82 -8.13 24.49
C ASP A 238 16.31 -8.37 24.74
N ASP A 239 16.86 -7.63 25.70
CA ASP A 239 18.20 -7.86 26.28
C ASP A 239 18.12 -8.24 27.78
N GLY A 240 16.90 -8.56 28.26
CA GLY A 240 16.62 -8.92 29.64
C GLY A 240 16.63 -7.76 30.64
N LEU A 241 16.96 -6.53 30.24
CA LEU A 241 17.04 -5.37 31.14
C LEU A 241 15.81 -4.47 30.98
N ALA A 242 14.99 -4.36 32.04
CA ALA A 242 13.77 -3.54 32.03
C ALA A 242 14.02 -2.04 31.75
N SER A 243 15.25 -1.56 31.93
CA SER A 243 15.68 -0.19 31.61
C SER A 243 15.98 0.04 30.13
N THR A 244 16.33 -1.00 29.35
CA THR A 244 16.78 -0.85 27.96
C THR A 244 15.94 -1.62 26.94
N GLY A 245 15.45 -2.82 27.27
CA GLY A 245 14.47 -3.56 26.46
C GLY A 245 14.19 -4.98 26.97
N ILE A 246 12.91 -5.30 27.22
CA ILE A 246 12.45 -6.66 27.57
C ILE A 246 11.45 -7.27 26.56
N GLY A 247 11.08 -6.53 25.51
CA GLY A 247 10.27 -6.97 24.36
C GLY A 247 8.86 -7.52 24.63
N PRO A 248 8.05 -7.69 23.57
CA PRO A 248 6.84 -8.51 23.59
C PRO A 248 7.23 -9.98 23.49
N ARG A 249 7.60 -10.60 24.62
CA ARG A 249 8.08 -11.99 24.65
C ARG A 249 6.94 -12.99 24.48
N GLN A 250 7.08 -13.89 23.51
CA GLN A 250 6.14 -15.00 23.31
C GLN A 250 6.51 -16.17 24.22
N ALA A 251 5.54 -16.71 24.97
CA ALA A 251 5.79 -17.82 25.88
C ALA A 251 6.23 -19.09 25.13
N GLY A 252 7.36 -19.67 25.53
CA GLY A 252 7.90 -20.88 24.91
C GLY A 252 8.65 -20.69 23.60
N GLN A 253 8.85 -19.45 23.14
CA GLN A 253 9.80 -19.12 22.08
C GLN A 253 11.10 -18.57 22.71
N GLU A 254 12.25 -18.83 22.08
CA GLU A 254 13.47 -18.07 22.39
C GLU A 254 13.35 -16.71 21.70
N THR A 255 13.28 -15.60 22.45
CA THR A 255 13.31 -14.27 21.85
C THR A 255 14.66 -14.07 21.14
N PRO A 256 14.69 -13.66 19.86
CA PRO A 256 15.95 -13.32 19.20
C PRO A 256 16.64 -12.17 19.93
N THR A 257 17.89 -12.39 20.38
CA THR A 257 18.64 -11.36 21.12
C THR A 257 18.98 -10.18 20.21
N GLY A 258 18.37 -9.02 20.46
CA GLY A 258 18.43 -7.87 19.57
C GLY A 258 17.05 -7.24 19.36
N PHE A 259 16.76 -6.78 18.15
CA PHE A 259 15.49 -6.17 17.76
C PHE A 259 14.69 -7.08 16.82
N SER A 260 13.36 -6.97 16.86
CA SER A 260 12.45 -7.68 15.94
C SER A 260 12.06 -6.79 14.75
N HIS A 261 11.69 -7.41 13.62
CA HIS A 261 11.16 -6.73 12.42
C HIS A 261 12.10 -5.67 11.78
N GLY A 262 13.41 -5.76 12.01
CA GLY A 262 14.40 -4.80 11.48
C GLY A 262 14.86 -5.07 10.05
N ASP A 263 14.44 -6.17 9.46
CA ASP A 263 14.96 -6.79 8.23
C ASP A 263 13.86 -6.97 7.16
N ASP A 264 12.92 -7.89 7.40
CA ASP A 264 11.89 -8.30 6.44
C ASP A 264 10.69 -7.34 6.38
N MET A 265 10.63 -6.33 7.25
CA MET A 265 9.49 -5.41 7.39
C MET A 265 9.81 -4.02 6.81
N ASN A 266 8.81 -3.39 6.20
CA ASN A 266 8.85 -1.97 5.85
C ASN A 266 8.31 -1.13 7.04
N CYS A 267 8.93 0.03 7.30
CA CYS A 267 8.55 0.91 8.41
C CYS A 267 7.06 1.31 8.39
N ALA A 268 6.46 1.52 7.20
CA ALA A 268 5.05 1.87 7.07
C ALA A 268 4.10 0.77 7.56
N SER A 269 4.50 -0.50 7.60
CA SER A 269 3.67 -1.60 8.11
C SER A 269 3.26 -1.42 9.57
N CYS A 270 4.09 -0.72 10.35
CA CYS A 270 3.80 -0.32 11.72
C CYS A 270 3.41 1.17 11.79
N HIS A 271 4.16 2.05 11.12
CA HIS A 271 4.01 3.50 11.28
C HIS A 271 2.89 4.14 10.44
N ALA A 272 2.18 3.42 9.56
CA ALA A 272 1.03 3.98 8.83
C ALA A 272 -0.29 3.82 9.59
N ALA A 273 -0.78 4.93 10.16
CA ALA A 273 -2.04 5.00 10.90
C ALA A 273 -3.26 4.57 10.06
N TRP A 274 -3.35 4.99 8.79
CA TRP A 274 -4.50 4.71 7.91
C TRP A 274 -4.12 4.59 6.44
N THR A 275 -5.01 4.02 5.62
CA THR A 275 -4.99 4.23 4.15
C THR A 275 -6.39 4.19 3.57
N ASN A 276 -6.60 4.90 2.47
CA ASN A 276 -7.92 4.99 1.85
C ASN A 276 -8.24 3.75 0.96
N THR A 277 -8.77 2.67 1.55
CA THR A 277 -9.15 1.45 0.81
C THR A 277 -10.50 1.61 0.10
N CYS A 278 -10.60 1.09 -1.12
CA CYS A 278 -11.82 1.04 -1.94
C CYS A 278 -12.17 -0.42 -2.30
N MET A 279 -13.44 -0.80 -2.21
CA MET A 279 -13.92 -2.18 -2.46
C MET A 279 -15.15 -2.14 -3.40
N GLY A 280 -15.08 -2.89 -4.49
CA GLY A 280 -16.05 -2.82 -5.60
C GLY A 280 -15.94 -1.49 -6.35
N CYS A 281 -15.15 -1.45 -7.43
CA CYS A 281 -15.02 -0.26 -8.27
C CYS A 281 -15.70 -0.51 -9.61
N HIS A 282 -16.83 0.16 -9.84
CA HIS A 282 -17.61 0.07 -11.07
C HIS A 282 -17.16 1.18 -12.04
N LEU A 283 -16.44 0.79 -13.07
CA LEU A 283 -16.03 1.68 -14.16
C LEU A 283 -17.04 1.58 -15.30
N VAL A 284 -17.75 2.68 -15.59
CA VAL A 284 -18.77 2.73 -16.63
C VAL A 284 -18.23 3.50 -17.83
N GLY A 285 -18.05 2.83 -18.96
CA GLY A 285 -17.71 3.45 -20.24
C GLY A 285 -18.92 4.03 -20.99
N GLU A 286 -18.70 5.02 -21.84
CA GLU A 286 -19.70 5.44 -22.83
C GLU A 286 -19.07 5.86 -24.17
N TYR A 287 -19.79 5.57 -25.26
CA TYR A 287 -19.48 6.12 -26.58
C TYR A 287 -20.04 7.54 -26.74
N ASN A 288 -19.28 8.37 -27.45
CA ASN A 288 -19.48 9.83 -27.51
C ASN A 288 -20.90 10.28 -27.91
N THR A 289 -21.56 11.02 -27.01
CA THR A 289 -22.85 11.72 -27.23
C THR A 289 -22.68 13.14 -27.79
N GLY A 290 -21.45 13.67 -27.85
CA GLY A 290 -21.14 14.94 -28.48
C GLY A 290 -19.67 15.36 -28.30
N ASN A 291 -19.30 15.69 -27.07
CA ASN A 291 -18.08 16.43 -26.70
C ASN A 291 -17.18 15.67 -25.70
N ASN A 292 -16.70 14.49 -26.08
CA ASN A 292 -15.68 13.77 -25.32
C ASN A 292 -14.26 14.17 -25.76
N PHE A 293 -13.40 14.55 -24.80
CA PHE A 293 -12.01 14.96 -25.03
C PHE A 293 -11.05 14.23 -24.08
N SER A 294 -9.80 14.10 -24.50
CA SER A 294 -8.68 13.53 -23.73
C SER A 294 -8.20 14.52 -22.67
N ASN A 295 -8.23 14.12 -21.39
CA ASN A 295 -7.68 14.92 -20.29
C ASN A 295 -6.14 15.08 -20.35
N ILE A 296 -5.46 14.37 -21.26
CA ILE A 296 -4.00 14.40 -21.43
C ILE A 296 -3.59 15.18 -22.68
N THR A 297 -4.33 15.04 -23.79
CA THR A 297 -3.96 15.62 -25.10
C THR A 297 -4.92 16.69 -25.61
N GLY A 298 -6.07 16.91 -24.95
CA GLY A 298 -7.13 17.80 -25.44
C GLY A 298 -7.85 17.34 -26.72
N GLU A 299 -7.41 16.23 -27.33
CA GLU A 299 -7.98 15.69 -28.56
C GLU A 299 -9.35 15.04 -28.34
N ARG A 300 -10.19 15.02 -29.38
CA ARG A 300 -11.53 14.42 -29.31
C ARG A 300 -11.45 12.90 -29.28
N ILE A 301 -12.01 12.27 -28.25
CA ILE A 301 -12.00 10.81 -28.06
C ILE A 301 -13.37 10.18 -28.38
N VAL A 302 -13.36 8.97 -28.94
CA VAL A 302 -14.59 8.26 -29.39
C VAL A 302 -15.35 7.60 -28.23
N PHE A 303 -14.63 7.27 -27.17
CA PHE A 303 -15.07 6.58 -25.97
C PHE A 303 -14.45 7.29 -24.76
N ARG A 304 -15.16 7.37 -23.63
CA ARG A 304 -14.60 7.79 -22.34
C ARG A 304 -15.07 6.88 -21.22
N GLU A 305 -14.33 6.88 -20.13
CA GLU A 305 -14.91 6.58 -18.82
C GLU A 305 -15.93 7.69 -18.49
N ARG A 306 -17.17 7.30 -18.20
CA ARG A 306 -18.28 8.17 -17.82
C ARG A 306 -18.26 8.43 -16.32
N ASN A 307 -18.17 7.34 -15.55
CA ASN A 307 -18.14 7.32 -14.09
C ASN A 307 -17.10 6.30 -13.60
N ALA A 308 -16.46 6.61 -12.48
CA ALA A 308 -15.91 5.64 -11.54
C ALA A 308 -16.76 5.65 -10.26
N ASP A 309 -17.50 4.56 -10.04
CA ASP A 309 -18.42 4.41 -8.92
C ASP A 309 -17.89 3.37 -7.92
N PHE A 310 -17.43 3.88 -6.77
CA PHE A 310 -16.92 3.07 -5.67
C PHE A 310 -18.10 2.59 -4.82
N THR A 311 -18.27 1.28 -4.64
CA THR A 311 -19.38 0.69 -3.88
C THR A 311 -19.18 0.88 -2.38
N TYR A 312 -17.99 0.52 -1.87
CA TYR A 312 -17.57 0.75 -0.50
C TYR A 312 -16.19 1.41 -0.44
N GLN A 313 -15.99 2.25 0.58
CA GLN A 313 -14.75 2.98 0.76
C GLN A 313 -14.48 3.22 2.25
N SER A 314 -13.34 2.78 2.79
CA SER A 314 -13.06 2.84 4.24
C SER A 314 -11.58 3.10 4.55
N PRO A 315 -11.25 3.97 5.55
CA PRO A 315 -9.88 4.21 5.99
C PRO A 315 -9.36 3.15 6.97
N VAL A 316 -10.26 2.44 7.67
CA VAL A 316 -9.92 1.52 8.77
C VAL A 316 -9.63 0.09 8.30
N TYR A 317 -9.63 -0.18 6.99
CA TYR A 317 -9.38 -1.50 6.43
C TYR A 317 -7.94 -1.65 5.93
N PHE A 318 -7.21 -2.64 6.47
CA PHE A 318 -5.80 -2.87 6.22
C PHE A 318 -5.54 -4.29 5.69
N GLN A 319 -4.55 -4.43 4.81
CA GLN A 319 -4.00 -5.71 4.38
C GLN A 319 -2.47 -5.62 4.39
N LEU A 320 -1.82 -6.75 4.67
CA LEU A 320 -0.36 -6.89 4.60
C LEU A 320 0.03 -7.84 3.45
N GLY A 321 1.13 -7.51 2.78
CA GLY A 321 1.70 -8.31 1.69
C GLY A 321 3.15 -7.92 1.41
N VAL A 322 3.83 -8.68 0.57
CA VAL A 322 5.23 -8.41 0.19
C VAL A 322 5.26 -7.33 -0.90
N ASN A 323 6.13 -6.33 -0.73
CA ASN A 323 6.29 -5.18 -1.62
C ASN A 323 7.37 -5.42 -2.71
N PRO A 324 7.62 -4.48 -3.63
CA PRO A 324 8.59 -4.67 -4.72
C PRO A 324 10.03 -4.76 -4.22
N ARG A 325 10.30 -4.27 -3.01
CA ARG A 325 11.59 -4.32 -2.31
C ARG A 325 11.76 -5.61 -1.49
N ASN A 326 10.87 -6.59 -1.67
CA ASN A 326 10.86 -7.86 -0.94
C ASN A 326 10.78 -7.68 0.60
N LYS A 327 9.99 -6.69 1.05
CA LYS A 327 9.63 -6.46 2.46
C LYS A 327 8.12 -6.60 2.66
N ILE A 328 7.69 -7.09 3.82
CA ILE A 328 6.29 -7.01 4.25
C ILE A 328 5.91 -5.53 4.40
N ALA A 329 4.88 -5.10 3.67
CA ALA A 329 4.33 -3.76 3.64
C ALA A 329 2.81 -3.81 3.76
N GLN A 330 2.21 -2.63 3.91
CA GLN A 330 0.79 -2.47 3.58
C GLN A 330 0.57 -2.69 2.07
N VAL A 331 -0.44 -3.50 1.77
CA VAL A 331 -1.10 -3.51 0.46
C VAL A 331 -2.51 -2.97 0.64
N SER A 332 -3.11 -2.50 -0.44
CA SER A 332 -4.56 -2.44 -0.51
C SER A 332 -4.98 -3.05 -1.85
N SER A 333 -5.88 -4.02 -1.79
CA SER A 333 -6.46 -4.66 -2.97
C SER A 333 -7.52 -3.76 -3.64
N ASN A 334 -7.18 -2.48 -3.83
CA ASN A 334 -8.08 -1.32 -3.96
C ASN A 334 -8.80 -1.18 -5.31
N THR A 335 -8.33 -1.86 -6.35
CA THR A 335 -8.92 -1.77 -7.71
C THR A 335 -9.60 -3.09 -8.06
N LYS A 336 -10.75 -3.32 -7.41
CA LYS A 336 -11.65 -4.45 -7.66
C LYS A 336 -12.59 -4.10 -8.79
N VAL A 337 -12.07 -4.15 -10.01
CA VAL A 337 -12.71 -3.51 -11.16
C VAL A 337 -13.78 -4.43 -11.74
N PHE A 338 -15.02 -3.96 -11.63
CA PHE A 338 -16.14 -4.31 -12.49
C PHE A 338 -16.22 -3.26 -13.60
N PHE A 339 -16.33 -3.68 -14.86
CA PHE A 339 -16.39 -2.79 -16.01
C PHE A 339 -17.57 -3.13 -16.90
N GLN A 340 -18.30 -2.10 -17.31
CA GLN A 340 -19.34 -2.19 -18.33
C GLN A 340 -19.27 -0.93 -19.21
N TRP A 341 -19.83 -0.98 -20.42
CA TRP A 341 -20.00 0.21 -21.22
C TRP A 341 -21.42 0.36 -21.75
N ARG A 342 -21.83 1.60 -21.97
CA ARG A 342 -23.03 1.92 -22.72
C ARG A 342 -22.69 2.01 -24.22
N ASP A 343 -23.37 1.20 -25.02
CA ASP A 343 -23.17 1.09 -26.46
C ASP A 343 -23.75 2.31 -27.23
N ARG A 344 -23.67 2.29 -28.57
CA ARG A 344 -24.20 3.37 -29.41
C ARG A 344 -25.72 3.39 -29.58
N ARG A 345 -26.45 2.36 -29.13
CA ARG A 345 -27.92 2.31 -29.09
C ARG A 345 -28.45 2.81 -27.76
N GLY A 346 -27.63 2.76 -26.71
CA GLY A 346 -28.00 3.11 -25.34
C GLY A 346 -28.17 1.90 -24.42
N GLU A 347 -27.77 0.71 -24.86
CA GLU A 347 -27.80 -0.51 -24.05
C GLU A 347 -26.49 -0.66 -23.27
N PHE A 348 -26.53 -1.32 -22.12
CA PHE A 348 -25.31 -1.69 -21.39
C PHE A 348 -24.78 -3.04 -21.88
N SER A 349 -23.46 -3.21 -21.79
CA SER A 349 -22.81 -4.52 -21.93
C SER A 349 -23.11 -5.43 -20.74
N GLU A 350 -22.71 -6.70 -20.85
CA GLU A 350 -22.45 -7.52 -19.65
C GLU A 350 -21.35 -6.88 -18.78
N VAL A 351 -21.25 -7.29 -17.51
CA VAL A 351 -20.23 -6.79 -16.57
C VAL A 351 -18.99 -7.68 -16.63
N PHE A 352 -17.84 -7.06 -16.91
CA PHE A 352 -16.54 -7.70 -16.96
C PHE A 352 -15.78 -7.45 -15.65
N ALA A 353 -15.47 -8.52 -14.91
CA ALA A 353 -14.65 -8.44 -13.70
C ALA A 353 -13.19 -8.80 -14.01
N PHE A 354 -12.23 -8.07 -13.46
CA PHE A 354 -10.79 -8.31 -13.67
C PHE A 354 -10.08 -8.77 -12.39
N THR A 355 -9.46 -9.96 -12.41
CA THR A 355 -8.68 -10.51 -11.28
C THR A 355 -7.17 -10.34 -11.43
N ASP A 356 -6.60 -10.70 -12.59
CA ASP A 356 -5.14 -10.78 -12.75
C ASP A 356 -4.53 -10.34 -14.09
N ARG A 357 -3.21 -10.16 -14.05
CA ARG A 357 -2.35 -9.81 -15.19
C ARG A 357 -2.43 -10.76 -16.38
N ASN A 358 -2.96 -11.97 -16.18
CA ASN A 358 -3.04 -13.03 -17.18
C ASN A 358 -4.45 -13.07 -17.83
N GLY A 359 -5.36 -12.15 -17.44
CA GLY A 359 -6.72 -12.09 -17.96
C GLY A 359 -7.67 -13.11 -17.32
N GLY A 360 -7.35 -13.64 -16.14
CA GLY A 360 -8.13 -14.71 -15.49
C GLY A 360 -9.59 -14.35 -15.15
N GLY A 361 -9.92 -13.07 -15.13
CA GLY A 361 -11.29 -12.55 -15.00
C GLY A 361 -12.12 -13.16 -13.86
N ASN A 362 -13.41 -13.31 -14.11
CA ASN A 362 -14.40 -14.02 -13.29
C ASN A 362 -14.39 -15.56 -13.49
N ASN A 363 -13.26 -16.17 -13.87
CA ASN A 363 -13.24 -17.60 -14.18
C ASN A 363 -13.36 -18.48 -12.92
N THR A 364 -14.57 -18.99 -12.69
CA THR A 364 -14.93 -19.91 -11.59
C THR A 364 -14.15 -21.22 -11.59
N ASP A 365 -13.67 -21.70 -12.76
CA ASP A 365 -12.87 -22.93 -12.85
C ASP A 365 -11.52 -22.82 -12.13
N ARG A 366 -11.08 -21.60 -11.81
CA ARG A 366 -9.82 -21.31 -11.12
C ARG A 366 -9.98 -21.08 -9.62
N ASN A 367 -11.13 -20.56 -9.19
CA ASN A 367 -11.53 -20.36 -7.79
C ASN A 367 -13.04 -20.04 -7.77
N PRO A 368 -13.87 -20.71 -6.95
CA PRO A 368 -15.30 -20.38 -6.82
C PRO A 368 -15.56 -18.95 -6.30
N TYR A 369 -14.66 -18.37 -5.49
CA TYR A 369 -14.79 -17.03 -4.92
C TYR A 369 -13.48 -16.23 -5.08
N PRO A 370 -13.15 -15.74 -6.29
CA PRO A 370 -11.91 -15.02 -6.53
C PRO A 370 -12.02 -13.57 -6.02
N SER A 371 -11.01 -13.11 -5.27
CA SER A 371 -10.87 -11.67 -5.06
C SER A 371 -10.42 -11.00 -6.34
N LEU A 372 -11.17 -9.99 -6.78
CA LEU A 372 -10.80 -9.11 -7.89
C LEU A 372 -9.63 -8.17 -7.53
N GLY A 373 -8.76 -8.59 -6.62
CA GLY A 373 -7.78 -7.72 -5.98
C GLY A 373 -6.61 -7.38 -6.90
N HIS A 374 -6.67 -6.20 -7.53
CA HIS A 374 -5.48 -5.50 -7.99
C HIS A 374 -4.76 -4.93 -6.76
N ASN A 375 -3.68 -5.58 -6.33
CA ASN A 375 -2.93 -5.17 -5.13
C ASN A 375 -2.00 -4.00 -5.45
N ALA A 376 -2.54 -2.78 -5.31
CA ALA A 376 -1.76 -1.56 -5.33
C ALA A 376 -0.94 -1.45 -4.03
N LEU A 377 0.34 -1.10 -4.19
CA LEU A 377 1.26 -0.84 -3.10
C LEU A 377 1.32 0.66 -2.89
N MET A 378 0.80 1.11 -1.74
CA MET A 378 0.68 2.52 -1.41
C MET A 378 1.78 2.96 -0.45
N ALA A 379 2.48 4.03 -0.81
CA ALA A 379 2.83 5.07 0.16
C ALA A 379 2.06 6.33 -0.30
N HIS A 380 1.39 7.10 0.54
CA HIS A 380 1.24 7.09 2.02
C HIS A 380 -0.29 7.08 2.36
N SER A 381 -0.83 7.32 3.56
CA SER A 381 -0.33 7.97 4.79
C SER A 381 0.76 7.22 5.57
N ILE A 382 1.58 7.95 6.33
CA ILE A 382 2.48 7.42 7.37
C ILE A 382 2.46 8.39 8.58
N ARG A 383 2.14 7.92 9.79
CA ARG A 383 2.15 8.74 11.01
C ARG A 383 2.86 8.04 12.16
N GLY A 384 4.18 8.19 12.22
CA GLY A 384 5.06 7.52 13.18
C GLY A 384 4.97 7.93 14.66
N LYS A 385 3.96 8.70 15.07
CA LYS A 385 3.78 9.23 16.44
C LYS A 385 2.29 9.16 16.82
N VAL A 386 1.99 8.88 18.08
CA VAL A 386 0.62 8.96 18.66
C VAL A 386 0.49 10.21 19.54
N SER A 387 -0.72 10.74 19.70
CA SER A 387 -1.01 11.90 20.57
C SER A 387 -2.43 11.82 21.15
N PRO A 388 -2.80 12.64 22.16
CA PRO A 388 -4.13 12.57 22.76
C PRO A 388 -5.32 12.78 21.81
N THR A 389 -5.09 13.36 20.62
CA THR A 389 -6.13 13.74 19.64
C THR A 389 -5.94 13.17 18.23
N LYS A 390 -4.97 12.27 18.01
CA LYS A 390 -4.69 11.66 16.69
C LYS A 390 -4.06 10.28 16.86
N GLU A 391 -4.54 9.28 16.11
CA GLU A 391 -4.08 7.88 16.17
C GLU A 391 -2.79 7.66 15.35
N GLY A 392 -1.93 6.74 15.80
CA GLY A 392 -0.50 6.71 15.45
C GLY A 392 -0.02 5.38 14.86
N PRO A 393 1.17 4.89 15.27
CA PRO A 393 1.66 3.58 14.86
C PRO A 393 0.73 2.45 15.33
N ARG A 394 0.58 1.43 14.49
CA ARG A 394 -0.28 0.26 14.75
C ARG A 394 0.18 -0.50 15.99
N TYR A 395 -0.80 -0.94 16.76
CA TYR A 395 -0.61 -1.79 17.92
C TYR A 395 -0.20 -3.20 17.49
N CYS A 396 0.60 -3.92 18.30
CA CYS A 396 1.04 -5.29 17.97
C CYS A 396 -0.14 -6.26 17.75
N VAL A 397 -1.29 -5.99 18.39
CA VAL A 397 -2.56 -6.74 18.24
C VAL A 397 -3.20 -6.57 16.86
N ALA A 398 -2.81 -5.56 16.07
CA ALA A 398 -3.18 -5.43 14.65
C ALA A 398 -2.27 -6.25 13.71
N CYS A 399 -1.39 -7.10 14.24
CA CYS A 399 -0.54 -8.05 13.50
C CYS A 399 -0.49 -9.46 14.13
N HIS A 400 -0.75 -9.59 15.44
CA HIS A 400 -0.58 -10.83 16.19
C HIS A 400 -1.82 -11.17 17.02
N LEU A 401 -2.26 -12.44 16.91
CA LEU A 401 -3.17 -13.05 17.88
C LEU A 401 -2.51 -13.11 19.26
N THR A 402 -3.23 -12.73 20.31
CA THR A 402 -2.74 -12.77 21.70
C THR A 402 -3.53 -13.77 22.54
N SER A 403 -2.93 -14.30 23.61
CA SER A 403 -3.63 -15.19 24.55
C SER A 403 -4.91 -14.56 25.09
N SER A 404 -4.86 -13.30 25.55
CA SER A 404 -6.04 -12.59 26.07
C SER A 404 -7.09 -12.29 25.01
N GLY A 405 -6.70 -12.08 23.74
CA GLY A 405 -7.63 -11.93 22.62
C GLY A 405 -8.33 -13.24 22.26
N LEU A 406 -7.62 -14.37 22.37
CA LEU A 406 -8.18 -15.72 22.20
C LEU A 406 -8.99 -16.19 23.42
N GLU A 407 -8.66 -15.75 24.63
CA GLU A 407 -9.46 -15.96 25.84
C GLU A 407 -10.78 -15.17 25.79
N SER A 408 -10.76 -13.98 25.18
CA SER A 408 -11.94 -13.10 25.08
C SER A 408 -12.86 -13.43 23.89
N TYR A 409 -12.29 -13.90 22.76
CA TYR A 409 -13.01 -14.03 21.48
C TYR A 409 -12.63 -15.30 20.69
N GLY A 410 -11.93 -16.27 21.27
CA GLY A 410 -11.36 -17.42 20.54
C GLY A 410 -12.33 -18.54 20.18
N ASP A 411 -13.56 -18.53 20.73
CA ASP A 411 -14.67 -19.35 20.22
C ASP A 411 -15.29 -18.66 18.99
N LEU A 412 -15.76 -17.41 19.14
CA LEU A 412 -16.24 -16.54 18.05
C LEU A 412 -15.31 -16.51 16.82
N TYR A 413 -13.99 -16.43 17.02
CA TYR A 413 -13.01 -16.47 15.92
C TYR A 413 -12.88 -17.83 15.25
N ARG A 414 -13.07 -18.93 16.00
CA ARG A 414 -13.02 -20.30 15.49
C ARG A 414 -14.23 -20.58 14.62
N ASP A 415 -15.41 -20.18 15.08
CA ASP A 415 -16.68 -20.38 14.40
C ASP A 415 -16.67 -19.58 13.08
N PHE A 416 -16.40 -18.28 13.15
CA PHE A 416 -16.16 -17.40 11.99
C PHE A 416 -15.12 -17.95 11.01
N LYS A 417 -14.02 -18.53 11.50
CA LYS A 417 -13.00 -19.14 10.63
C LYS A 417 -13.53 -20.40 9.93
N ASP A 418 -14.28 -21.26 10.61
CA ASP A 418 -14.87 -22.45 10.00
C ASP A 418 -15.94 -22.07 8.96
N ASP A 419 -16.75 -21.04 9.22
CA ASP A 419 -17.68 -20.49 8.23
C ASP A 419 -16.94 -19.98 6.98
N MET A 420 -15.86 -19.22 7.17
CA MET A 420 -15.02 -18.70 6.08
C MET A 420 -14.16 -19.75 5.36
N GLU A 421 -13.89 -20.91 5.96
CA GLU A 421 -13.19 -22.06 5.31
C GLU A 421 -14.14 -22.97 4.54
N ASN A 422 -15.43 -22.98 4.91
CA ASN A 422 -16.50 -23.76 4.28
C ASN A 422 -17.48 -22.92 3.44
N ASP A 423 -17.19 -21.63 3.27
CA ASP A 423 -17.94 -20.65 2.46
C ASP A 423 -19.41 -20.42 2.92
N ARG A 424 -19.70 -20.64 4.21
CA ARG A 424 -21.03 -20.49 4.85
C ARG A 424 -21.32 -19.04 5.23
N TYR A 425 -21.41 -18.17 4.23
CA TYR A 425 -21.53 -16.73 4.49
C TYR A 425 -22.84 -16.33 5.20
N GLU A 426 -23.86 -17.20 5.20
CA GLU A 426 -25.13 -17.05 5.95
C GLU A 426 -24.98 -17.14 7.47
N GLU A 427 -24.00 -17.89 7.99
CA GLU A 427 -23.82 -18.10 9.44
C GLU A 427 -22.98 -16.97 10.10
N LEU A 428 -22.37 -16.09 9.29
CA LEU A 428 -21.50 -15.00 9.77
C LEU A 428 -22.28 -13.95 10.57
N ASP A 429 -21.84 -13.63 11.78
CA ASP A 429 -22.37 -12.49 12.53
C ASP A 429 -21.84 -11.15 12.00
N PHE A 430 -22.50 -10.63 10.97
CA PHE A 430 -22.22 -9.32 10.37
C PHE A 430 -22.33 -8.15 11.37
N GLN A 431 -23.11 -8.25 12.45
CA GLN A 431 -23.24 -7.18 13.45
C GLN A 431 -22.01 -7.16 14.39
N THR A 432 -21.56 -8.33 14.81
CA THR A 432 -20.27 -8.47 15.51
C THR A 432 -19.11 -8.04 14.61
N LEU A 433 -19.07 -8.44 13.33
CA LEU A 433 -18.06 -7.98 12.37
C LEU A 433 -18.10 -6.45 12.18
N THR A 434 -19.29 -5.82 12.18
CA THR A 434 -19.44 -4.36 12.13
C THR A 434 -18.76 -3.66 13.31
N THR A 435 -18.92 -4.19 14.53
CA THR A 435 -18.24 -3.65 15.72
C THR A 435 -16.74 -3.95 15.69
N HIS A 436 -16.37 -5.18 15.32
CA HIS A 436 -15.01 -5.69 15.42
C HIS A 436 -14.07 -5.23 14.29
N ILE A 437 -14.61 -4.82 13.13
CA ILE A 437 -13.86 -4.35 11.95
C ILE A 437 -14.22 -2.91 11.56
N GLY A 438 -15.44 -2.44 11.87
CA GLY A 438 -15.85 -1.05 11.61
C GLY A 438 -15.51 -0.06 12.71
N GLN A 439 -15.50 -0.48 13.98
CA GLN A 439 -15.38 0.40 15.16
C GLN A 439 -14.21 -0.03 16.07
N ASN A 440 -13.05 -0.24 15.45
CA ASN A 440 -11.86 -0.83 16.07
C ASN A 440 -10.54 -0.45 15.33
N PRO A 441 -10.34 0.83 14.94
CA PRO A 441 -9.46 1.26 13.83
C PRO A 441 -7.97 0.84 13.91
N GLY A 442 -7.44 0.59 15.10
CA GLY A 442 -6.08 0.08 15.36
C GLY A 442 -6.05 -1.31 16.02
N ASN A 443 -7.16 -2.02 16.05
CA ASN A 443 -7.44 -3.18 16.89
C ASN A 443 -7.33 -2.93 18.41
N GLN A 444 -7.77 -1.77 18.89
CA GLN A 444 -7.82 -1.41 20.31
C GLN A 444 -8.58 -2.45 21.16
N ARG A 445 -9.58 -3.14 20.57
CA ARG A 445 -10.35 -4.22 21.20
C ARG A 445 -9.58 -5.53 21.39
N ASN A 446 -8.35 -5.64 20.87
CA ASN A 446 -7.53 -6.87 20.87
C ASN A 446 -8.29 -8.07 20.27
N SER A 447 -9.02 -7.85 19.18
CA SER A 447 -9.85 -8.88 18.57
C SER A 447 -9.09 -9.69 17.51
N PRO A 448 -9.20 -11.03 17.51
CA PRO A 448 -8.71 -11.88 16.44
C PRO A 448 -9.50 -11.71 15.12
N LEU A 449 -10.70 -11.10 15.15
CA LEU A 449 -11.50 -10.78 13.96
C LEU A 449 -10.96 -9.58 13.15
N TRP A 450 -10.07 -8.77 13.73
CA TRP A 450 -9.57 -7.56 13.06
C TRP A 450 -8.89 -7.89 11.73
N VAL A 451 -9.19 -7.15 10.67
CA VAL A 451 -8.61 -7.44 9.36
C VAL A 451 -7.18 -6.94 9.28
N HIS A 452 -6.25 -7.88 9.50
CA HIS A 452 -4.84 -7.76 9.21
C HIS A 452 -4.36 -8.96 8.38
N MET A 453 -4.73 -10.17 8.82
CA MET A 453 -4.85 -11.38 7.99
C MET A 453 -5.96 -12.27 8.59
N VAL A 454 -7.18 -12.22 8.05
CA VAL A 454 -8.24 -13.20 8.42
C VAL A 454 -7.94 -14.54 7.77
N ALA A 455 -6.90 -15.24 8.27
CA ALA A 455 -6.28 -16.43 7.68
C ALA A 455 -5.93 -16.34 6.17
N GLY A 456 -6.05 -15.15 5.55
CA GLY A 456 -6.03 -14.95 4.10
C GLY A 456 -7.39 -15.09 3.38
N LEU A 457 -8.38 -15.68 4.07
CA LEU A 457 -9.72 -16.05 3.59
C LEU A 457 -10.67 -14.87 3.31
N GLY A 458 -10.29 -13.65 3.71
CA GLY A 458 -11.16 -12.47 3.67
C GLY A 458 -12.01 -12.33 4.93
N SER A 459 -12.76 -11.24 5.03
CA SER A 459 -13.58 -10.90 6.21
C SER A 459 -15.06 -11.25 6.06
N GLY A 460 -15.51 -11.61 4.86
CA GLY A 460 -16.94 -11.82 4.58
C GLY A 460 -17.76 -10.53 4.52
N LEU A 461 -17.18 -9.37 4.84
CA LEU A 461 -17.86 -8.07 4.73
C LEU A 461 -17.91 -7.53 3.29
N PHE A 462 -17.25 -8.16 2.33
CA PHE A 462 -17.16 -7.69 0.95
C PHE A 462 -17.57 -8.78 -0.02
N LEU A 463 -18.79 -9.30 0.15
CA LEU A 463 -19.39 -10.27 -0.75
C LEU A 463 -20.18 -9.57 -1.86
N PHE A 464 -20.06 -10.09 -3.07
CA PHE A 464 -20.60 -9.51 -4.30
C PHE A 464 -21.09 -10.64 -5.23
N ASP A 465 -22.14 -10.38 -6.00
CA ASP A 465 -22.63 -11.32 -7.03
C ASP A 465 -21.89 -11.17 -8.37
N LYS A 466 -22.26 -12.03 -9.33
CA LYS A 466 -21.61 -12.13 -10.65
C LYS A 466 -21.61 -10.84 -11.46
N ASP A 467 -22.55 -9.92 -11.20
CA ASP A 467 -22.70 -8.65 -11.93
C ASP A 467 -22.07 -7.47 -11.17
N GLY A 468 -21.47 -7.73 -10.00
CA GLY A 468 -20.86 -6.72 -9.15
C GLY A 468 -21.83 -6.01 -8.20
N CYS A 469 -23.07 -6.49 -8.05
CA CYS A 469 -23.91 -5.98 -6.97
C CYS A 469 -23.42 -6.55 -5.62
N PRO A 470 -23.20 -5.71 -4.59
CA PRO A 470 -22.86 -6.19 -3.25
C PRO A 470 -23.98 -7.02 -2.62
N GLN A 471 -23.60 -8.00 -1.80
CA GLN A 471 -24.43 -9.02 -1.17
C GLN A 471 -24.15 -9.01 0.34
N ASN A 472 -24.70 -8.04 1.09
CA ASN A 472 -24.39 -7.85 2.52
C ASN A 472 -25.68 -7.55 3.33
N PRO A 473 -26.03 -8.36 4.37
CA PRO A 473 -27.31 -8.26 5.08
C PRO A 473 -27.45 -7.06 6.02
N ILE A 474 -26.38 -6.28 6.18
CA ILE A 474 -26.31 -5.09 7.04
C ILE A 474 -26.28 -3.77 6.25
N ASP A 475 -26.28 -3.82 4.92
CA ASP A 475 -26.26 -2.63 4.05
C ASP A 475 -27.64 -2.41 3.41
N PHE A 476 -28.34 -1.40 3.90
CA PHE A 476 -29.74 -1.11 3.58
C PHE A 476 -29.92 0.00 2.52
N ASP A 477 -28.84 0.53 1.94
CA ASP A 477 -28.96 1.61 0.94
C ASP A 477 -29.41 1.07 -0.43
N VAL A 478 -30.68 1.30 -0.77
CA VAL A 478 -31.26 1.04 -2.11
C VAL A 478 -30.56 1.78 -3.25
N ASN A 479 -29.76 2.81 -2.94
CA ASN A 479 -28.99 3.62 -3.89
C ASN A 479 -27.49 3.25 -3.91
N ARG A 480 -27.08 2.19 -3.18
CA ARG A 480 -25.69 1.74 -3.11
C ARG A 480 -25.11 1.61 -4.51
N LYS A 481 -24.00 2.32 -4.75
CA LYS A 481 -23.40 2.41 -6.08
C LYS A 481 -22.96 1.05 -6.63
N GLY A 482 -23.54 0.68 -7.77
CA GLY A 482 -23.42 -0.65 -8.39
C GLY A 482 -24.72 -1.45 -8.38
N CYS A 483 -25.64 -1.17 -7.45
CA CYS A 483 -26.91 -1.88 -7.32
C CYS A 483 -27.95 -1.44 -8.36
N ASN A 484 -28.71 -2.40 -8.89
CA ASN A 484 -29.78 -2.19 -9.86
C ASN A 484 -31.10 -1.69 -9.21
N GLY A 485 -31.02 -0.73 -8.28
CA GLY A 485 -32.17 -0.08 -7.62
C GLY A 485 -32.82 -0.84 -6.47
N ASN A 486 -32.20 -1.93 -5.99
CA ASN A 486 -32.62 -2.70 -4.82
C ASN A 486 -31.54 -2.63 -3.73
N ALA A 487 -31.91 -2.73 -2.44
CA ALA A 487 -30.92 -2.75 -1.35
C ALA A 487 -30.06 -4.03 -1.36
N PRO A 488 -28.79 -3.97 -0.96
CA PRO A 488 -27.94 -5.15 -0.77
C PRO A 488 -28.51 -6.15 0.23
N ALA A 489 -29.05 -5.67 1.36
CA ALA A 489 -29.66 -6.53 2.38
C ALA A 489 -30.88 -7.32 1.85
N ASP A 490 -31.79 -6.68 1.11
CA ASP A 490 -32.97 -7.33 0.50
C ASP A 490 -32.59 -8.38 -0.57
N ASN A 491 -31.35 -8.34 -1.06
CA ASN A 491 -30.86 -9.28 -2.07
C ASN A 491 -29.98 -10.40 -1.51
N PHE A 492 -29.56 -10.33 -0.24
CA PHE A 492 -28.56 -11.22 0.33
C PHE A 492 -28.96 -12.69 0.20
N ASP A 493 -28.25 -13.39 -0.69
CA ASP A 493 -28.41 -14.80 -0.98
C ASP A 493 -27.01 -15.42 -1.14
N PRO A 494 -26.37 -15.76 -0.01
CA PRO A 494 -24.98 -16.22 0.01
C PRO A 494 -24.81 -17.57 -0.70
N LEU A 495 -25.85 -18.41 -0.69
CA LEU A 495 -25.81 -19.76 -1.25
C LEU A 495 -26.00 -19.81 -2.78
N THR A 496 -26.66 -18.82 -3.40
CA THR A 496 -26.95 -18.87 -4.85
C THR A 496 -26.54 -17.64 -5.66
N LYS A 497 -26.28 -16.47 -5.04
CA LYS A 497 -25.89 -15.25 -5.77
C LYS A 497 -24.44 -14.84 -5.59
N VAL A 498 -23.83 -15.05 -4.43
CA VAL A 498 -22.44 -14.64 -4.18
C VAL A 498 -21.51 -15.35 -5.17
N ALA A 499 -20.72 -14.56 -5.89
CA ALA A 499 -19.74 -15.03 -6.87
C ALA A 499 -18.32 -14.53 -6.56
N PHE A 500 -18.21 -13.44 -5.79
CA PHE A 500 -16.92 -12.89 -5.39
C PHE A 500 -16.92 -12.60 -3.89
N ASN A 501 -15.96 -13.21 -3.19
CA ASN A 501 -15.46 -12.66 -1.94
C ASN A 501 -14.31 -11.72 -2.29
N LEU A 502 -14.59 -10.41 -2.27
CA LEU A 502 -13.69 -9.40 -2.80
C LEU A 502 -12.41 -9.24 -1.98
N ASP A 503 -12.40 -9.59 -0.70
CA ASP A 503 -11.27 -9.35 0.20
C ASP A 503 -10.47 -10.60 0.61
N ARG A 504 -10.91 -11.78 0.18
CA ARG A 504 -10.18 -13.07 0.17
C ARG A 504 -8.97 -13.06 -0.76
N ILE A 505 -7.84 -12.51 -0.31
CA ILE A 505 -6.62 -12.36 -1.14
C ILE A 505 -5.79 -13.64 -1.33
N VAL A 506 -6.04 -14.70 -0.55
CA VAL A 506 -5.58 -16.08 -0.81
C VAL A 506 -6.72 -17.08 -0.52
N ASP A 507 -6.59 -18.33 -0.97
CA ASP A 507 -7.50 -19.42 -0.58
C ASP A 507 -7.03 -20.14 0.70
N LYS A 508 -7.79 -21.15 1.16
CA LYS A 508 -7.48 -21.91 2.39
C LYS A 508 -6.27 -22.84 2.24
N GLU A 509 -5.91 -23.21 1.01
CA GLU A 509 -4.67 -23.90 0.68
C GLU A 509 -3.45 -22.94 0.63
N GLY A 510 -3.67 -21.62 0.73
CA GLY A 510 -2.64 -20.58 0.74
C GLY A 510 -2.18 -20.14 -0.66
N ASN A 511 -2.95 -20.41 -1.72
CA ASN A 511 -2.64 -19.93 -3.07
C ASN A 511 -3.16 -18.49 -3.26
N PRO A 512 -2.42 -17.61 -3.97
CA PRO A 512 -2.88 -16.26 -4.26
C PRO A 512 -4.04 -16.24 -5.25
N THR A 513 -5.16 -15.66 -4.82
CA THR A 513 -6.40 -15.53 -5.59
C THR A 513 -6.46 -14.17 -6.28
N GLY A 514 -6.10 -13.10 -5.55
CA GLY A 514 -5.87 -11.76 -6.07
C GLY A 514 -4.48 -11.63 -6.72
N SER A 515 -4.26 -10.55 -7.47
CA SER A 515 -3.06 -10.37 -8.29
C SER A 515 -2.18 -9.20 -7.85
N SER A 516 -0.93 -9.26 -8.30
CA SER A 516 -0.03 -8.10 -8.31
C SER A 516 0.43 -7.81 -9.73
N ASN A 517 0.39 -6.53 -10.07
CA ASN A 517 0.94 -5.95 -11.30
C ASN A 517 2.37 -5.40 -11.09
N HIS A 518 2.94 -5.54 -9.89
CA HIS A 518 4.25 -5.02 -9.47
C HIS A 518 5.27 -6.16 -9.38
N ALA A 519 6.33 -6.09 -10.19
CA ALA A 519 7.45 -7.04 -10.13
C ALA A 519 8.37 -6.70 -8.95
N LEU A 520 9.13 -7.67 -8.42
CA LEU A 520 10.20 -7.32 -7.48
C LEU A 520 11.27 -6.49 -8.21
N MET A 521 11.76 -5.43 -7.57
CA MET A 521 12.85 -4.58 -8.08
C MET A 521 14.15 -5.36 -8.23
N LYS A 522 14.37 -6.31 -7.32
CA LYS A 522 15.55 -7.18 -7.26
C LYS A 522 15.15 -8.63 -6.97
N PRO A 523 14.62 -9.37 -7.97
CA PRO A 523 14.21 -10.76 -7.75
C PRO A 523 15.43 -11.62 -7.37
N GLY A 524 15.32 -12.36 -6.26
CA GLY A 524 16.40 -13.20 -5.74
C GLY A 524 17.46 -12.49 -4.88
N GLU A 525 17.28 -11.20 -4.53
CA GLU A 525 18.09 -10.56 -3.48
C GLU A 525 17.39 -10.69 -2.11
N GLY A 526 18.13 -11.18 -1.11
CA GLY A 526 17.62 -11.42 0.25
C GLY A 526 16.87 -12.76 0.40
N LYS A 527 16.09 -12.86 1.49
CA LYS A 527 15.19 -13.98 1.78
C LYS A 527 13.93 -13.82 0.94
N ASP A 528 13.62 -14.77 0.05
CA ASP A 528 12.41 -14.70 -0.78
C ASP A 528 11.15 -14.96 0.07
N LEU A 529 10.45 -13.89 0.45
CA LEU A 529 9.21 -13.96 1.23
C LEU A 529 8.03 -14.58 0.44
N ARG A 530 8.24 -14.95 -0.82
CA ARG A 530 7.25 -15.53 -1.72
C ARG A 530 7.78 -16.79 -2.43
N GLU A 531 8.77 -17.47 -1.86
CA GLU A 531 9.42 -18.68 -2.42
C GLU A 531 8.45 -19.82 -2.79
N HIS A 532 7.22 -19.81 -2.26
CA HIS A 532 6.17 -20.80 -2.54
C HIS A 532 4.93 -20.19 -3.23
N ALA A 533 4.98 -18.94 -3.67
CA ALA A 533 3.94 -18.35 -4.51
C ALA A 533 4.16 -18.76 -5.97
N GLY A 534 3.07 -19.02 -6.71
CA GLY A 534 3.14 -19.36 -8.14
C GLY A 534 3.79 -18.27 -9.04
N THR A 535 4.08 -17.08 -8.50
CA THR A 535 4.86 -16.02 -9.13
C THR A 535 5.77 -15.30 -8.12
N ALA A 536 6.72 -16.02 -7.49
CA ALA A 536 7.65 -15.51 -6.48
C ALA A 536 8.28 -14.13 -6.83
N ASN A 537 8.74 -13.93 -8.07
CA ASN A 537 9.37 -12.70 -8.58
C ASN A 537 8.42 -11.46 -8.70
N MET A 538 7.25 -11.47 -8.06
CA MET A 538 6.28 -10.38 -8.01
C MET A 538 6.04 -9.97 -6.56
N ALA A 539 5.62 -8.72 -6.32
CA ALA A 539 5.00 -8.34 -5.05
C ALA A 539 3.62 -9.05 -4.85
N GLY A 540 2.99 -8.92 -3.69
CA GLY A 540 1.65 -9.47 -3.39
C GLY A 540 1.59 -10.30 -2.10
N PRO A 541 0.49 -11.01 -1.82
CA PRO A 541 0.36 -11.85 -0.61
C PRO A 541 1.42 -12.96 -0.56
N LEU A 542 1.66 -13.51 0.63
CA LEU A 542 2.64 -14.58 0.87
C LEU A 542 2.36 -15.84 0.03
N GLY A 543 3.39 -16.67 -0.15
CA GLY A 543 3.23 -18.01 -0.73
C GLY A 543 2.64 -19.01 0.26
N ARG A 544 2.09 -20.11 -0.27
CA ARG A 544 1.61 -21.26 0.51
C ARG A 544 2.73 -21.80 1.40
N ALA A 545 2.49 -21.91 2.71
CA ALA A 545 3.43 -22.56 3.62
C ALA A 545 3.71 -24.01 3.18
N PRO A 546 4.96 -24.51 3.28
CA PRO A 546 5.24 -25.89 2.89
C PRO A 546 4.56 -26.81 3.91
N HIS A 547 3.83 -27.82 3.45
CA HIS A 547 3.24 -28.79 4.38
C HIS A 547 4.35 -29.42 5.23
N PRO A 548 4.22 -29.45 6.57
CA PRO A 548 5.16 -30.18 7.40
C PRO A 548 5.15 -31.65 6.96
N PRO A 549 6.31 -32.29 6.73
CA PRO A 549 6.35 -33.69 6.33
C PRO A 549 5.64 -34.52 7.40
N PRO A 550 4.75 -35.45 7.02
CA PRO A 550 3.87 -36.12 7.97
C PRO A 550 4.69 -36.79 9.07
N HIS A 551 4.40 -36.41 10.33
CA HIS A 551 5.17 -36.82 11.50
C HIS A 551 5.28 -38.34 11.58
N ARG A 552 6.43 -38.89 11.15
CA ARG A 552 6.78 -40.29 11.42
C ARG A 552 7.06 -40.44 12.90
N SER A 553 6.01 -40.72 13.66
CA SER A 553 6.05 -41.05 15.08
C SER A 553 7.12 -42.10 15.35
N ARG A 554 8.21 -41.70 16.03
CA ARG A 554 9.32 -42.61 16.39
C ARG A 554 8.96 -43.51 17.58
N HIS A 555 7.85 -44.24 17.49
CA HIS A 555 7.60 -45.38 18.37
C HIS A 555 8.44 -46.56 17.91
N GLY A 556 9.44 -46.92 18.70
CA GLY A 556 10.40 -47.95 18.35
C GLY A 556 9.91 -49.35 18.70
N HIS A 557 9.77 -50.22 17.70
CA HIS A 557 9.81 -51.67 17.89
C HIS A 557 10.77 -52.32 16.89
N ARG A 558 11.82 -52.97 17.43
CA ARG A 558 12.46 -54.14 16.80
C ARG A 558 11.63 -55.36 17.19
N PRO A 559 11.45 -56.36 16.30
CA PRO A 559 12.37 -57.51 16.27
C PRO A 559 12.58 -58.04 14.81
N PRO A 560 13.07 -59.28 14.59
CA PRO A 560 14.45 -59.70 14.83
C PRO A 560 15.17 -60.21 13.55
N HIS A 561 16.36 -60.80 13.71
CA HIS A 561 17.24 -61.25 12.62
C HIS A 561 16.69 -62.39 11.74
N LEU A 562 17.11 -62.39 10.46
CA LEU A 562 17.42 -63.60 9.68
C LEU A 562 18.61 -63.33 8.72
N ASP A 563 19.17 -64.36 8.10
CA ASP A 563 20.61 -64.42 7.76
C ASP A 563 20.94 -64.80 6.28
N ARG A 564 22.19 -64.53 5.85
CA ARG A 564 22.97 -65.24 4.80
C ARG A 564 22.46 -65.31 3.34
N ARG A 565 23.15 -64.59 2.41
CA ARG A 565 24.28 -65.13 1.56
C ARG A 565 24.67 -64.27 0.33
N ARG A 566 25.91 -64.50 -0.15
CA ARG A 566 26.57 -63.94 -1.34
C ARG A 566 25.97 -64.43 -2.67
N ARG A 567 26.12 -63.66 -3.78
CA ARG A 567 27.09 -63.97 -4.88
C ARG A 567 27.13 -62.97 -6.08
N GLN A 568 28.38 -62.66 -6.49
CA GLN A 568 28.90 -62.47 -7.86
C GLN A 568 28.62 -61.16 -8.66
N ARG A 569 29.41 -61.00 -9.75
CA ARG A 569 29.75 -59.82 -10.59
C ARG A 569 29.60 -60.21 -12.10
N PRO A 570 30.19 -59.52 -13.12
CA PRO A 570 29.79 -58.23 -13.73
C PRO A 570 29.78 -58.24 -15.30
N GLY A 571 29.46 -57.10 -15.92
CA GLY A 571 29.82 -56.76 -17.32
C GLY A 571 29.20 -55.41 -17.70
N ARG A 572 29.90 -54.32 -18.05
CA ARG A 572 30.90 -54.03 -19.11
C ARG A 572 30.39 -54.23 -20.54
N GLY A 573 30.16 -53.12 -21.24
CA GLY A 573 30.00 -53.00 -22.69
C GLY A 573 29.94 -51.52 -23.07
N ALA A 574 30.79 -51.06 -24.00
CA ALA A 574 30.86 -49.67 -24.45
C ALA A 574 31.39 -49.59 -25.89
N GLY A 575 30.89 -48.63 -26.68
CA GLY A 575 31.45 -48.32 -28.01
C GLY A 575 30.46 -47.66 -28.99
N THR A 576 30.87 -46.51 -29.54
CA THR A 576 30.76 -46.06 -30.97
C THR A 576 29.49 -46.31 -31.81
N GLY A 577 29.07 -45.46 -32.76
CA GLY A 577 29.59 -44.14 -33.18
C GLY A 577 29.36 -43.81 -34.68
N HIS A 578 29.25 -42.51 -35.00
CA HIS A 578 29.54 -41.86 -36.31
C HIS A 578 28.50 -41.82 -37.50
N ARG A 579 28.19 -40.57 -37.94
CA ARG A 579 28.12 -40.00 -39.34
C ARG A 579 26.83 -39.92 -40.20
N ARG A 580 26.51 -38.65 -40.60
CA ARG A 580 25.95 -38.14 -41.91
C ARG A 580 24.47 -38.56 -42.22
N ARG A 581 23.65 -37.97 -43.13
CA ARG A 581 23.62 -36.82 -44.11
C ARG A 581 22.10 -36.57 -44.47
N VAL A 582 21.52 -35.54 -45.11
CA VAL A 582 21.82 -34.21 -45.76
C VAL A 582 20.53 -33.32 -45.66
N GLY A 583 20.53 -32.03 -46.05
CA GLY A 583 19.31 -31.36 -46.58
C GLY A 583 19.19 -29.83 -46.46
N ALA A 584 19.10 -29.11 -47.59
CA ALA A 584 18.65 -27.70 -47.79
C ALA A 584 18.29 -27.53 -49.30
N PRO A 585 17.38 -26.64 -49.76
CA PRO A 585 17.47 -25.16 -49.73
C PRO A 585 16.18 -24.49 -49.15
N SER A 586 16.02 -23.19 -48.85
CA SER A 586 16.47 -21.88 -49.42
C SER A 586 15.63 -21.31 -50.60
N THR A 587 14.95 -20.18 -50.34
CA THR A 587 14.48 -19.14 -51.28
C THR A 587 14.44 -17.79 -50.54
N ALA A 588 14.29 -16.65 -51.22
CA ALA A 588 14.60 -15.33 -50.64
C ALA A 588 13.65 -14.18 -51.04
N ARG A 589 13.61 -13.16 -50.15
CA ARG A 589 13.49 -11.68 -50.34
C ARG A 589 12.89 -11.14 -51.67
N PRO A 590 12.04 -10.10 -51.58
CA PRO A 590 12.59 -8.74 -51.50
C PRO A 590 12.03 -7.87 -50.36
N ALA A 591 12.52 -6.64 -50.25
CA ALA A 591 12.21 -5.71 -49.16
C ALA A 591 11.33 -4.53 -49.58
N GLY A 592 10.46 -4.06 -48.68
CA GLY A 592 9.74 -2.79 -48.81
C GLY A 592 10.17 -1.81 -47.72
N ARG A 593 11.03 -0.84 -48.04
CA ARG A 593 11.30 0.29 -47.14
C ARG A 593 10.15 1.30 -47.21
N ARG A 594 9.54 1.62 -46.07
CA ARG A 594 8.90 2.94 -45.85
C ARG A 594 9.43 3.53 -44.55
N SER A 595 10.28 4.54 -44.69
CA SER A 595 10.75 5.34 -43.57
C SER A 595 9.64 6.27 -43.10
N PHE A 596 9.22 6.14 -41.84
CA PHE A 596 8.57 7.25 -41.15
C PHE A 596 9.60 7.89 -40.21
N PHE A 597 10.00 9.12 -40.53
CA PHE A 597 10.64 9.99 -39.55
C PHE A 597 9.56 10.39 -38.54
N MET A 598 9.79 10.10 -37.26
CA MET A 598 9.07 10.75 -36.18
C MET A 598 10.02 11.77 -35.56
N THR A 599 9.82 13.03 -35.90
CA THR A 599 10.65 14.14 -35.45
C THR A 599 10.49 14.36 -33.95
N THR A 600 11.60 14.63 -33.28
CA THR A 600 11.61 15.17 -31.91
C THR A 600 10.81 16.47 -31.83
N LEU A 601 9.88 16.53 -30.88
CA LEU A 601 9.39 17.78 -30.30
C LEU A 601 9.64 17.73 -28.79
N TRP A 602 10.11 18.84 -28.24
CA TRP A 602 10.50 18.97 -26.84
C TRP A 602 9.51 19.90 -26.12
N GLY A 603 9.05 19.46 -24.94
CA GLY A 603 8.68 20.32 -23.83
C GLY A 603 7.58 21.35 -24.04
N GLU A 604 6.37 21.01 -23.60
CA GLU A 604 5.51 22.00 -22.94
C GLU A 604 5.66 21.87 -21.42
N THR A 605 5.44 22.97 -20.71
CA THR A 605 5.76 23.11 -19.29
C THR A 605 4.50 22.99 -18.44
N CYS A 606 4.65 22.54 -17.18
CA CYS A 606 3.66 22.81 -16.15
C CYS A 606 3.62 24.33 -15.92
N ALA A 607 2.73 25.03 -16.60
CA ALA A 607 2.50 26.45 -16.39
C ALA A 607 1.62 26.64 -15.14
N PRO A 608 2.03 27.46 -14.16
CA PRO A 608 1.12 27.86 -13.08
C PRO A 608 -0.03 28.69 -13.66
N ALA A 609 -1.19 28.64 -13.01
CA ALA A 609 -2.31 29.53 -13.35
C ALA A 609 -1.88 31.00 -13.18
N PRO A 610 -2.31 31.92 -14.07
CA PRO A 610 -1.90 33.32 -14.01
C PRO A 610 -2.53 34.02 -12.80
N MET A 611 -1.78 34.10 -11.70
CA MET A 611 -2.08 34.99 -10.58
C MET A 611 -2.05 36.43 -11.06
N SER A 612 -3.23 37.06 -11.14
CA SER A 612 -3.38 38.48 -11.45
C SER A 612 -3.29 39.29 -10.16
N ALA A 613 -2.11 39.88 -9.92
CA ALA A 613 -1.96 40.97 -8.98
C ALA A 613 -2.39 42.31 -9.61
N PRO A 614 -2.91 43.28 -8.82
CA PRO A 614 -3.05 44.67 -9.23
C PRO A 614 -1.70 45.42 -9.23
#